data_AF-A0A100IKW9-F1
#
_entry.id   AF-A0A100IKW9-F1
#
_cell.length_a   1.000
_cell.length_b   1.000
_cell.length_c   1.000
_cell.angle_alpha   90.00
_cell.angle_beta   90.00
_cell.angle_gamma   90.00
#
_symmetry.space_group_name_H-M   'P 1'
#
loop_
_entity.id
_entity.type
_entity.pdbx_description
1 polymer ?
#
loop_
_entity_poly.entity_id
_entity_poly.type
_entity_poly.pdbx_seq_one_letter_code
_entity_poly.pdbx_strand_id
1 'polypeptide(L)'
;MEMSGDMPPELLENNAEHAYFMKQALMMGEKALATGETPVGCVLVYDNKIVGSGMNDTNKSMNVDPPYPVQGGLFHKEAIMLLRRFYIQENEKAPKPRPKKHRELKTDFDQEVLIASPTP
;
A
#
# COMPACT_ATOMS: atom_id res chain seq x y z
N MET A 1 4.38 -25.55 15.82
CA MET A 1 5.43 -24.68 16.37
C MET A 1 4.78 -23.33 16.52
N GLU A 2 4.44 -22.99 17.75
CA GLU A 2 3.64 -21.81 18.10
C GLU A 2 4.40 -20.54 17.73
N MET A 3 3.76 -19.67 16.96
CA MET A 3 4.30 -18.37 16.57
C MET A 3 4.00 -17.35 17.68
N SER A 4 4.64 -17.53 18.84
CA SER A 4 4.60 -16.57 19.94
C SER A 4 5.70 -15.53 19.73
N GLY A 5 5.46 -14.58 18.83
CA GLY A 5 6.18 -13.31 18.80
C GLY A 5 5.37 -12.30 19.59
N ASP A 6 5.92 -11.87 20.72
CA ASP A 6 5.29 -10.96 21.69
C ASP A 6 4.79 -9.68 21.00
N MET A 7 3.47 -9.55 20.88
CA MET A 7 2.82 -8.36 20.32
C MET A 7 2.88 -7.25 21.36
N PRO A 8 3.29 -6.02 20.99
CA PRO A 8 3.32 -4.89 21.91
C PRO A 8 1.98 -4.74 22.66
N PRO A 9 1.96 -4.52 23.98
CA PRO A 9 0.72 -4.41 24.77
C PRO A 9 -0.25 -3.34 24.26
N GLU A 10 0.24 -2.25 23.67
CA GLU A 10 -0.58 -1.20 23.03
C GLU A 10 -1.38 -1.71 21.81
N LEU A 11 -0.95 -2.81 21.17
CA LEU A 11 -1.67 -3.48 20.08
C LEU A 11 -2.64 -4.57 20.59
N LEU A 12 -2.55 -4.96 21.86
CA LEU A 12 -3.41 -5.99 22.47
C LEU A 12 -4.68 -5.41 23.11
N GLU A 13 -4.67 -4.17 23.61
CA GLU A 13 -5.86 -3.53 24.18
C GLU A 13 -6.83 -2.97 23.12
N ASN A 14 -6.32 -2.58 21.94
CA ASN A 14 -7.14 -2.13 20.81
C ASN A 14 -7.61 -3.27 19.89
N ASN A 15 -7.43 -4.53 20.29
CA ASN A 15 -7.70 -5.69 19.43
C ASN A 15 -9.19 -5.84 19.07
N ALA A 16 -10.11 -5.48 19.97
CA ALA A 16 -11.55 -5.62 19.70
C ALA A 16 -12.05 -4.58 18.69
N GLU A 17 -11.60 -3.32 18.81
CA GLU A 17 -11.94 -2.26 17.87
C GLU A 17 -11.28 -2.49 16.51
N HIS A 18 -9.98 -2.83 16.49
CA HIS A 18 -9.30 -3.21 15.25
C HIS A 18 -9.94 -4.44 14.60
N ALA A 19 -10.36 -5.45 15.38
CA ALA A 19 -11.08 -6.61 14.86
C ALA A 19 -12.45 -6.22 14.28
N TYR A 20 -13.16 -5.27 14.89
CA TYR A 20 -14.40 -4.74 14.34
C TYR A 20 -14.14 -4.08 12.97
N PHE A 21 -13.19 -3.15 12.87
CA PHE A 21 -12.88 -2.48 11.60
C PHE A 21 -12.33 -3.44 10.55
N MET A 22 -11.51 -4.41 10.95
CA MET A 22 -11.00 -5.44 10.05
C MET A 22 -12.11 -6.33 9.51
N LYS A 23 -13.11 -6.71 10.32
CA LYS A 23 -14.31 -7.42 9.84
C LYS A 23 -15.07 -6.60 8.79
N GLN A 24 -15.14 -5.28 8.95
CA GLN A 24 -15.78 -4.41 7.95
C GLN A 24 -14.98 -4.37 6.63
N ALA A 25 -13.64 -4.32 6.69
CA ALA A 25 -12.79 -4.42 5.50
C ALA A 25 -12.90 -5.79 4.81
N LEU A 26 -12.96 -6.88 5.59
CA LEU A 26 -13.18 -8.24 5.07
C LEU A 26 -14.52 -8.36 4.34
N MET A 27 -15.60 -7.78 4.89
CA MET A 27 -16.89 -7.73 4.20
C MET A 27 -16.82 -6.98 2.86
N MET A 28 -15.98 -5.94 2.74
CA MET A 28 -15.75 -5.30 1.44
C MET A 28 -14.98 -6.21 0.48
N GLY A 29 -13.99 -6.96 0.96
CA GLY A 29 -13.29 -7.97 0.17
C GLY A 29 -14.20 -9.11 -0.31
N GLU A 30 -15.14 -9.57 0.53
CA GLU A 30 -16.17 -10.56 0.15
C GLU A 30 -17.10 -10.03 -0.94
N LYS A 31 -17.48 -8.74 -0.90
CA LYS A 31 -18.25 -8.12 -1.97
C LYS A 31 -17.48 -8.09 -3.29
N ALA A 32 -16.18 -7.76 -3.26
CA ALA A 32 -15.31 -7.81 -4.44
C ALA A 32 -15.24 -9.23 -5.01
N LEU A 33 -15.05 -10.24 -4.14
CA LEU A 33 -15.02 -11.64 -4.54
C LEU A 33 -16.33 -12.07 -5.21
N ALA A 34 -17.47 -11.70 -4.62
CA ALA A 34 -18.80 -12.02 -5.16
C ALA A 34 -19.06 -11.40 -6.54
N THR A 35 -18.30 -10.36 -6.90
CA THR A 35 -18.38 -9.70 -8.20
C THR A 35 -17.27 -10.09 -9.18
N GLY A 36 -16.44 -11.07 -8.82
CA GLY A 36 -15.34 -11.56 -9.65
C GLY A 36 -14.12 -10.64 -9.69
N GLU A 37 -13.95 -9.78 -8.68
CA GLU A 37 -12.80 -8.89 -8.49
C GLU A 37 -11.75 -9.52 -7.58
N THR A 38 -10.57 -8.89 -7.50
CA THR A 38 -9.57 -9.30 -6.50
C THR A 38 -10.13 -9.02 -5.10
N PRO A 39 -10.10 -9.97 -4.13
CA PRO A 39 -10.77 -9.83 -2.83
C PRO A 39 -10.03 -8.89 -1.87
N VAL A 40 -10.00 -7.60 -2.20
CA VAL A 40 -9.38 -6.53 -1.43
C VAL A 40 -10.46 -5.55 -1.00
N GLY A 41 -10.56 -5.32 0.30
CA GLY A 41 -11.45 -4.35 0.91
C GLY A 41 -10.72 -3.43 1.88
N CYS A 42 -11.22 -2.21 2.05
CA CYS A 42 -10.64 -1.21 2.94
C CYS A 42 -11.73 -0.42 3.69
N VAL A 43 -11.35 0.11 4.86
CA VAL A 43 -12.14 1.08 5.62
C VAL A 43 -11.23 2.21 6.11
N LEU A 44 -11.72 3.44 6.07
CA LEU A 44 -11.08 4.62 6.63
C LEU A 44 -11.79 4.98 7.93
N VAL A 45 -11.04 5.01 9.03
CA VAL A 45 -11.56 5.24 10.37
C VAL A 45 -11.07 6.59 10.90
N TYR A 46 -11.99 7.40 11.42
CA TYR A 46 -11.71 8.65 12.11
C TYR A 46 -12.63 8.76 13.32
N ASP A 47 -12.09 9.12 14.48
CA ASP A 47 -12.84 9.25 15.74
C ASP A 47 -13.70 7.99 16.06
N ASN A 48 -13.06 6.82 15.98
CA ASN A 48 -13.66 5.49 16.18
C ASN A 48 -14.89 5.19 15.30
N LYS A 49 -15.01 5.88 14.15
CA LYS A 49 -16.10 5.73 13.18
C LYS A 49 -15.56 5.50 11.79
N ILE A 50 -16.23 4.66 11.02
CA ILE A 50 -15.93 4.48 9.59
C ILE A 50 -16.46 5.70 8.84
N VAL A 51 -15.56 6.44 8.21
CA VAL A 51 -15.89 7.61 7.37
C VAL A 51 -15.80 7.31 5.87
N GLY A 52 -15.25 6.15 5.51
CA GLY A 52 -15.23 5.64 4.14
C GLY A 52 -14.93 4.15 4.09
N SER A 53 -15.43 3.47 3.06
CA SER A 53 -15.10 2.08 2.77
C SER A 53 -15.03 1.86 1.26
N GLY A 54 -14.25 0.87 0.84
CA GLY A 54 -14.02 0.59 -0.56
C GLY A 54 -13.65 -0.86 -0.79
N MET A 55 -13.83 -1.31 -2.03
CA MET A 55 -13.43 -2.62 -2.50
C MET A 55 -12.80 -2.50 -3.88
N ASN A 56 -12.01 -3.49 -4.29
CA ASN A 56 -11.53 -3.57 -5.67
C ASN A 56 -12.74 -3.74 -6.63
N ASP A 57 -12.78 -2.93 -7.69
CA ASP A 57 -13.91 -2.85 -8.64
C ASP A 57 -13.43 -2.65 -10.10
N THR A 58 -12.24 -3.14 -10.42
CA THR A 58 -11.51 -2.90 -11.67
C THR A 58 -12.10 -3.58 -12.92
N ASN A 59 -12.78 -4.72 -12.77
CA ASN A 59 -13.46 -5.45 -13.83
C ASN A 59 -14.89 -4.94 -14.07
N LYS A 60 -15.58 -4.47 -13.02
CA LYS A 60 -16.92 -3.86 -13.09
C LYS A 60 -16.88 -2.43 -13.62
N SER A 61 -15.91 -1.65 -13.17
CA SER A 61 -15.48 -0.44 -13.86
C SER A 61 -14.64 -0.83 -15.08
N MET A 62 -15.27 -1.45 -16.09
CA MET A 62 -14.84 -1.17 -17.46
C MET A 62 -14.63 0.34 -17.51
N ASN A 63 -13.43 0.87 -17.71
CA ASN A 63 -13.10 2.30 -17.52
C ASN A 63 -14.14 3.24 -18.17
N VAL A 64 -15.22 3.58 -17.46
CA VAL A 64 -16.39 4.35 -17.96
C VAL A 64 -16.41 5.72 -17.32
N ASP A 65 -15.77 5.89 -16.15
CA ASP A 65 -15.49 7.23 -15.65
C ASP A 65 -14.44 7.90 -16.55
N PRO A 66 -14.66 9.16 -16.98
CA PRO A 66 -13.60 9.90 -17.63
C PRO A 66 -12.39 9.89 -16.70
N PRO A 67 -11.18 9.56 -17.21
CA PRO A 67 -10.01 9.45 -16.38
C PRO A 67 -9.83 10.75 -15.60
N TYR A 68 -9.81 10.65 -14.27
CA TYR A 68 -9.46 11.79 -13.44
C TYR A 68 -8.05 12.25 -13.82
N PRO A 69 -7.80 13.56 -13.98
CA PRO A 69 -6.47 14.05 -14.28
C PRO A 69 -5.54 13.72 -13.11
N VAL A 70 -4.71 12.70 -13.30
CA VAL A 70 -3.65 12.31 -12.36
C VAL A 70 -2.41 13.11 -12.71
N GLN A 71 -2.06 14.09 -11.88
CA GLN A 71 -0.78 14.77 -11.98
C GLN A 71 0.30 13.97 -11.25
N GLY A 72 1.08 13.21 -12.00
CA GLY A 72 2.37 12.67 -11.55
C GLY A 72 3.48 13.71 -11.67
N GLY A 73 4.65 13.44 -11.07
CA GLY A 73 5.85 14.26 -11.27
C GLY A 73 6.09 15.35 -10.21
N LEU A 74 5.11 15.66 -9.35
CA LEU A 74 5.34 16.63 -8.28
C LEU A 74 6.34 16.08 -7.26
N PHE A 75 7.50 16.74 -7.11
CA PHE A 75 8.63 16.31 -6.27
C PHE A 75 9.07 14.86 -6.49
N HIS A 76 8.95 14.35 -7.73
CA HIS A 76 9.21 12.94 -8.00
C HIS A 76 10.65 12.53 -7.66
N LYS A 77 11.63 13.42 -7.88
CA LYS A 77 13.04 13.16 -7.59
C LYS A 77 13.28 13.05 -6.09
N GLU A 78 12.69 13.95 -5.32
CA GLU A 78 12.77 13.97 -3.86
C GLU A 78 12.07 12.76 -3.25
N ALA A 79 10.90 12.40 -3.76
CA ALA A 79 10.17 11.20 -3.36
C ALA A 79 10.97 9.92 -3.67
N ILE A 80 11.55 9.81 -4.87
CA ILE A 80 12.43 8.71 -5.27
C ILE A 80 13.65 8.65 -4.34
N MET A 81 14.29 9.78 -4.05
CA MET A 81 15.46 9.83 -3.16
C MET A 81 15.12 9.44 -1.73
N LEU A 82 13.94 9.80 -1.24
CA LEU A 82 13.46 9.39 0.08
C LEU A 82 13.33 7.87 0.16
N LEU A 83 12.73 7.26 -0.85
CA LEU A 83 12.59 5.80 -0.94
C LEU A 83 13.95 5.10 -1.11
N ARG A 84 14.82 5.59 -2.00
CA ARG A 84 16.17 5.03 -2.19
C ARG A 84 16.97 5.05 -0.89
N ARG A 85 16.92 6.16 -0.14
CA ARG A 85 17.55 6.30 1.19
C ARG A 85 16.99 5.30 2.20
N PHE A 86 15.68 5.10 2.23
CA PHE A 86 15.04 4.14 3.13
C PHE A 86 15.46 2.70 2.83
N TYR A 87 15.46 2.29 1.56
CA TYR A 87 15.71 0.89 1.19
C TYR A 87 17.17 0.44 1.29
N ILE A 88 18.11 1.39 1.37
CA ILE A 88 19.52 1.13 1.67
C ILE A 88 19.72 0.82 3.15
N GLN A 89 18.89 1.37 4.02
CA GLN A 89 18.95 1.07 5.45
C GLN A 89 18.53 -0.39 5.72
N GLU A 90 19.17 -1.00 6.72
CA GLU A 90 18.76 -2.30 7.24
C GLU A 90 17.55 -2.11 8.15
N ASN A 91 16.49 -2.89 7.90
CA ASN A 91 15.32 -2.88 8.76
C ASN A 91 15.47 -4.00 9.79
N GLU A 92 15.93 -3.65 10.99
CA GLU A 92 16.09 -4.59 12.11
C GLU A 92 14.76 -5.19 12.58
N LYS A 93 13.62 -4.54 12.28
CA LYS A 93 12.28 -5.05 12.55
C LYS A 93 11.77 -6.06 11.51
N ALA A 94 12.56 -6.37 10.48
CA ALA A 94 12.15 -7.32 9.45
C ALA A 94 12.10 -8.75 10.06
N PRO A 95 11.02 -9.52 9.84
CA PRO A 95 10.89 -10.89 10.37
C PRO A 95 12.02 -11.84 10.01
N LYS A 96 12.73 -11.55 8.90
CA LYS A 96 13.99 -12.18 8.50
C LYS A 96 14.94 -11.08 8.01
N PRO A 97 15.83 -10.55 8.86
CA PRO A 97 16.81 -9.55 8.45
C PRO A 97 17.71 -10.12 7.36
N ARG A 98 17.86 -9.39 6.25
CA ARG A 98 18.85 -9.74 5.21
C ARG A 98 19.94 -8.67 5.23
N PRO A 99 21.21 -9.03 5.34
CA PRO A 99 22.29 -8.06 5.29
C PRO A 99 22.29 -7.38 3.92
N LYS A 100 22.32 -6.04 3.90
CA LYS A 100 22.21 -5.23 2.66
C LYS A 100 23.51 -4.50 2.30
N LYS A 101 24.66 -5.02 2.75
CA LYS A 101 25.99 -4.40 2.67
C LYS A 101 26.49 -3.97 1.27
N HIS A 102 25.82 -4.37 0.18
CA HIS A 102 26.25 -4.10 -1.21
C HIS A 102 25.30 -3.18 -1.98
N ARG A 103 24.32 -2.55 -1.32
CA ARG A 103 23.40 -1.62 -2.00
C ARG A 103 23.96 -0.21 -1.99
N GLU A 104 24.20 0.34 -3.17
CA GLU A 104 24.65 1.71 -3.36
C GLU A 104 23.48 2.66 -3.64
N LEU A 105 23.57 3.90 -3.16
CA LEU A 105 22.59 4.95 -3.45
C LEU A 105 22.80 5.48 -4.86
N LYS A 106 21.91 5.08 -5.78
CA LYS A 106 21.86 5.70 -7.11
C LYS A 106 21.25 7.09 -6.99
N THR A 107 21.99 8.11 -7.40
CA THR A 107 21.54 9.51 -7.38
C THR A 107 21.09 10.01 -8.75
N ASP A 108 21.44 9.27 -9.80
CA ASP A 108 21.18 9.70 -11.17
C ASP A 108 19.72 9.43 -11.57
N PHE A 109 19.20 10.30 -12.43
CA PHE A 109 17.83 10.26 -12.94
C PHE A 109 17.80 10.13 -14.48
N ASP A 110 18.95 9.91 -15.11
CA ASP A 110 19.16 10.06 -16.56
C ASP A 110 18.51 8.98 -17.44
N GLN A 111 17.69 8.09 -16.88
CA GLN A 111 16.97 7.04 -17.63
C GLN A 111 15.50 7.36 -17.93
N GLU A 112 14.97 8.52 -17.51
CA GLU A 112 13.53 8.83 -17.64
C GLU A 112 13.10 9.46 -18.98
N VAL A 113 14.02 9.87 -19.87
CA VAL A 113 13.67 10.62 -21.10
C VAL A 113 13.24 9.72 -22.27
N LEU A 114 13.55 8.41 -22.27
CA LEU A 114 13.31 7.54 -23.44
C LEU A 114 11.92 6.90 -23.50
N ILE A 115 11.08 7.04 -22.47
CA ILE A 115 9.74 6.41 -22.41
C ILE A 115 8.61 7.37 -22.83
N ALA A 116 8.92 8.64 -23.13
CA ALA A 116 7.95 9.67 -23.46
C ALA A 116 7.91 10.06 -24.96
N SER A 117 8.36 9.17 -25.86
CA SER A 117 8.05 9.34 -27.28
C SER A 117 6.63 8.82 -27.56
N PRO A 118 5.73 9.62 -28.14
CA PRO A 118 4.38 9.15 -28.46
C PRO A 118 4.48 8.12 -29.58
N THR A 119 3.97 6.91 -29.34
CA THR A 119 3.74 5.93 -30.41
C THR A 119 2.57 6.44 -31.26
N PRO A 120 2.66 6.41 -32.60
CA PRO A 120 1.69 7.02 -33.52
C PRO A 120 0.27 6.46 -33.43
#